data_AF-A0A2V7Y460-F1
#
_entry.id   AF-A0A2V7Y460-F1
#
_cell.length_a   1.000
_cell.length_b   1.000
_cell.length_c   1.000
_cell.angle_alpha   90.00
_cell.angle_beta   90.00
_cell.angle_gamma   90.00
#
_symmetry.space_group_name_H-M   'P 1'
#
loop_
_entity.id
_entity.type
_entity.pdbx_description
1 polymer ?
#
loop_
_entity_poly.entity_id
_entity_poly.type
_entity_poly.pdbx_seq_one_letter_code
_entity_poly.pdbx_strand_id
1 'polypeptide(L)'
;MRDRIGRRGLLRVLAATPLAVWASGVQARDYTSAAEVLDEIDRLEADLDRRLARVAAAGAFAASVHADHERHRRERAVLRRRLRLPASREAAAPATLPPIDVESLRTVAQDLVHAHAEGLPALGDAAAVDTLARHMVVDARHLAIIQMWGEAEEQRG
;
A
#
# COMPACT_ATOMS: atom_id res chain seq x y z
N MET A 1 -21.88 -25.45 -23.92
CA MET A 1 -20.45 -25.65 -24.20
C MET A 1 -19.68 -24.80 -23.20
N ARG A 2 -19.15 -25.40 -22.13
CA ARG A 2 -18.50 -24.69 -21.01
C ARG A 2 -17.03 -24.48 -21.35
N ASP A 3 -16.65 -23.25 -21.67
CA ASP A 3 -15.27 -22.93 -21.98
C ASP A 3 -14.46 -22.80 -20.68
N ARG A 4 -13.49 -23.71 -20.50
CA ARG A 4 -12.59 -23.69 -19.35
C ARG A 4 -11.49 -22.69 -19.66
N ILE A 5 -11.61 -21.48 -19.14
CA ILE A 5 -10.47 -20.56 -19.07
C ILE A 5 -9.44 -21.20 -18.12
N GLY A 6 -8.49 -21.93 -18.70
CA GLY A 6 -7.45 -22.63 -17.96
C GLY A 6 -6.54 -21.64 -17.24
N ARG A 7 -5.93 -22.08 -16.13
CA ARG A 7 -4.95 -21.30 -15.34
C ARG A 7 -3.86 -20.60 -16.18
N ARG A 8 -3.53 -21.14 -17.36
CA ARG A 8 -2.57 -20.57 -18.33
C ARG A 8 -3.11 -19.35 -19.10
N GLY A 9 -4.43 -19.22 -19.27
CA GLY A 9 -5.06 -18.06 -19.89
C GLY A 9 -5.03 -16.84 -18.95
N LEU A 10 -5.33 -17.05 -17.67
CA LEU A 10 -5.28 -16.02 -16.63
C LEU A 10 -3.86 -15.42 -16.45
N LEU A 11 -2.82 -16.25 -16.51
CA LEU A 11 -1.43 -15.78 -16.44
C LEU A 11 -0.97 -15.00 -17.68
N ARG A 12 -1.55 -15.26 -18.86
CA ARG A 12 -1.24 -14.49 -20.07
C ARG A 12 -1.92 -13.12 -20.10
N VAL A 13 -3.10 -12.99 -19.48
CA VAL A 13 -3.78 -11.70 -19.36
C VAL A 13 -3.00 -10.76 -18.44
N LEU A 14 -2.43 -11.28 -17.34
CA LEU A 14 -1.59 -10.49 -16.43
C LEU A 14 -0.22 -10.09 -17.03
N ALA A 15 0.28 -10.84 -18.02
CA ALA A 15 1.55 -10.54 -18.67
C ALA A 15 1.43 -9.51 -19.82
N ALA A 16 0.21 -9.24 -20.27
CA ALA A 16 -0.07 -8.40 -21.44
C ALA A 16 -0.75 -7.08 -21.09
N THR A 17 -0.97 -6.79 -19.80
CA THR A 17 -1.39 -5.46 -19.38
C THR A 17 -0.16 -4.56 -19.47
N PRO A 18 -0.10 -3.59 -20.40
CA PRO A 18 0.88 -2.53 -20.24
C PRO A 18 0.59 -1.93 -18.86
N LEU A 19 1.61 -1.86 -18.01
CA LEU A 19 1.57 -1.00 -16.83
C LEU A 19 1.41 0.42 -17.39
N ALA A 20 0.15 0.80 -17.65
CA ALA A 20 -0.20 2.17 -17.96
C ALA A 20 0.30 2.94 -16.74
N VAL A 21 1.37 3.69 -16.95
CA VAL A 21 1.87 4.67 -16.01
C VAL A 21 0.77 5.71 -15.94
N TRP A 22 -0.21 5.46 -15.07
CA TRP A 22 -1.17 6.45 -14.65
C TRP A 22 -0.36 7.46 -13.86
N ALA A 23 0.02 8.54 -14.53
CA ALA A 23 0.49 9.75 -13.91
C ALA A 23 -0.69 10.42 -13.18
N SER A 24 -1.20 9.78 -12.13
CA SER A 24 -1.71 10.53 -10.99
C SER A 24 -0.52 11.34 -10.47
N GLY A 25 -0.69 12.66 -10.29
CA GLY A 25 0.36 13.64 -10.01
C GLY A 25 1.16 13.41 -8.72
N VAL A 26 1.86 12.28 -8.66
CA VAL A 26 2.76 11.89 -7.60
C VAL A 26 4.12 12.41 -8.02
N GLN A 27 4.47 13.56 -7.46
CA GLN A 27 5.81 14.12 -7.56
C GLN A 27 6.76 13.14 -6.87
N ALA A 28 7.82 12.72 -7.56
CA ALA A 28 8.88 11.93 -6.94
C ALA A 28 9.35 12.64 -5.67
N ARG A 29 9.33 11.94 -4.54
CA ARG A 29 9.58 12.52 -3.23
C ARG A 29 11.00 12.23 -2.81
N ASP A 30 11.78 13.29 -2.69
CA ASP A 30 13.16 13.22 -2.22
C ASP A 30 13.18 13.03 -0.70
N TYR A 31 13.07 11.78 -0.26
CA TYR A 31 13.23 11.43 1.15
C TYR A 31 14.67 11.71 1.59
N THR A 32 14.82 12.54 2.62
CA THR A 32 16.11 12.99 3.12
C THR A 32 16.72 12.05 4.15
N SER A 33 15.92 11.12 4.70
CA SER A 33 16.37 10.16 5.70
C SER A 33 15.50 8.90 5.79
N ALA A 34 16.06 7.82 6.33
CA ALA A 34 15.32 6.61 6.66
C ALA A 34 14.15 6.86 7.63
N ALA A 35 14.29 7.80 8.58
CA ALA A 35 13.22 8.12 9.51
C ALA A 35 12.00 8.70 8.78
N GLU A 36 12.23 9.61 7.83
CA GLU A 36 11.19 10.24 7.03
C GLU A 36 10.40 9.21 6.20
N VAL A 37 11.10 8.26 5.56
CA VAL A 37 10.49 7.16 4.81
C VAL A 37 9.58 6.32 5.72
N LEU A 38 10.10 5.89 6.86
CA LEU A 38 9.35 5.00 7.76
C LEU A 38 8.14 5.71 8.40
N ASP A 39 8.26 7.00 8.69
CA ASP A 39 7.16 7.80 9.23
C ASP A 39 6.07 8.04 8.18
N GLU A 40 6.44 8.26 6.91
CA GLU A 40 5.48 8.40 5.82
C GLU A 40 4.72 7.10 5.55
N ILE A 41 5.42 5.96 5.54
CA ILE A 41 4.80 4.63 5.42
C ILE A 41 3.83 4.39 6.58
N ASP A 42 4.24 4.65 7.83
CA ASP A 42 3.35 4.49 8.99
C ASP A 42 2.09 5.36 8.87
N ARG A 43 2.24 6.60 8.39
CA ARG A 43 1.13 7.53 8.17
C ARG A 43 0.16 7.00 7.10
N LEU A 44 0.68 6.51 5.98
CA LEU A 44 -0.11 5.99 4.86
C LEU A 44 -0.84 4.70 5.22
N GLU A 45 -0.18 3.75 5.89
CA GLU A 45 -0.83 2.52 6.40
C GLU A 45 -1.97 2.86 7.37
N ALA A 46 -1.74 3.81 8.30
CA ALA A 46 -2.77 4.23 9.24
C ALA A 46 -3.95 4.94 8.55
N ASP A 47 -3.71 5.68 7.47
CA ASP A 47 -4.78 6.29 6.68
C ASP A 47 -5.58 5.23 5.91
N LEU A 48 -4.90 4.26 5.29
CA LEU A 48 -5.55 3.17 4.59
C LEU A 48 -6.40 2.31 5.54
N ASP A 49 -5.87 1.95 6.71
CA ASP A 49 -6.59 1.23 7.77
C ASP A 49 -7.88 1.97 8.18
N ARG A 50 -7.79 3.27 8.45
CA ARG A 50 -8.93 4.10 8.86
C ARG A 50 -10.01 4.18 7.78
N ARG A 51 -9.61 4.29 6.50
CA ARG A 51 -10.57 4.37 5.38
C ARG A 51 -11.23 3.02 5.13
N LEU A 52 -10.47 1.93 5.13
CA LEU A 52 -11.00 0.58 4.95
C LEU A 52 -11.97 0.17 6.06
N ALA A 53 -11.68 0.54 7.31
CA ALA A 53 -12.56 0.25 8.46
C ALA A 53 -13.96 0.89 8.33
N ARG A 54 -14.10 1.94 7.50
CA ARG A 54 -15.37 2.61 7.27
C ARG A 54 -16.15 2.05 6.07
N VAL A 55 -15.57 1.14 5.27
CA VAL A 55 -16.29 0.48 4.18
C VAL A 55 -16.88 -0.84 4.64
N ALA A 56 -18.20 -0.87 4.83
CA ALA A 56 -18.91 -2.06 5.30
C ALA A 56 -18.65 -3.31 4.45
N ALA A 57 -18.58 -3.15 3.12
CA ALA A 57 -18.34 -4.26 2.18
C ALA A 57 -16.91 -4.84 2.26
N ALA A 58 -15.95 -4.13 2.88
CA ALA A 58 -14.56 -4.55 2.92
C ALA A 58 -14.22 -5.52 4.06
N GLY A 59 -15.17 -5.87 4.95
CA GLY A 59 -14.90 -6.49 6.26
C GLY A 59 -13.72 -7.47 6.36
N ALA A 60 -13.74 -8.57 5.61
CA ALA A 60 -12.65 -9.57 5.64
C ALA A 60 -11.33 -9.06 5.03
N PHE A 61 -11.42 -8.27 3.95
CA PHE A 61 -10.26 -7.66 3.32
C PHE A 61 -9.62 -6.61 4.25
N ALA A 62 -10.41 -5.71 4.83
CA ALA A 62 -9.96 -4.70 5.80
C ALA A 62 -9.26 -5.35 7.01
N ALA A 63 -9.80 -6.45 7.53
CA ALA A 63 -9.17 -7.19 8.63
C ALA A 63 -7.82 -7.80 8.21
N SER A 64 -7.71 -8.34 6.99
CA SER A 64 -6.46 -8.87 6.46
C SER A 64 -5.40 -7.78 6.26
N VAL A 65 -5.78 -6.64 5.67
CA VAL A 65 -4.89 -5.49 5.47
C VAL A 65 -4.37 -4.98 6.81
N HIS A 66 -5.26 -4.79 7.78
CA HIS A 66 -4.89 -4.33 9.11
C HIS A 66 -3.91 -5.28 9.81
N ALA A 67 -4.11 -6.60 9.68
CA ALA A 67 -3.20 -7.59 10.26
C ALA A 67 -1.81 -7.59 9.60
N ASP A 68 -1.75 -7.37 8.29
CA ASP A 68 -0.50 -7.20 7.55
C ASP A 68 0.22 -5.90 8.00
N HIS A 69 -0.47 -4.77 8.07
CA HIS A 69 0.10 -3.50 8.56
C HIS A 69 0.55 -3.58 10.03
N GLU A 70 -0.18 -4.29 10.90
CA GLU A 70 0.28 -4.54 12.29
C GLU A 70 1.61 -5.30 12.33
N ARG A 71 1.78 -6.28 11.44
CA ARG A 71 3.06 -6.99 11.30
C ARG A 71 4.15 -6.04 10.80
N HIS A 72 3.86 -5.26 9.75
CA HIS A 72 4.82 -4.30 9.20
C HIS A 72 5.27 -3.29 10.25
N ARG A 73 4.34 -2.72 11.04
CA ARG A 73 4.64 -1.79 12.15
C ARG A 73 5.60 -2.40 13.17
N ARG A 74 5.40 -3.65 13.56
CA ARG A 74 6.29 -4.35 14.51
C ARG A 74 7.69 -4.56 13.92
N GLU A 75 7.77 -4.96 12.66
CA GLU A 75 9.04 -5.16 11.95
C GLU A 75 9.78 -3.82 11.75
N ARG A 76 9.09 -2.75 11.36
CA ARG A 76 9.65 -1.39 11.27
C ARG A 76 10.07 -0.86 12.64
N ALA A 77 9.38 -1.19 13.74
CA ALA A 77 9.82 -0.82 15.08
C ALA A 77 11.14 -1.49 15.47
N VAL A 78 11.35 -2.76 15.08
CA VAL A 78 12.65 -3.44 15.23
C VAL A 78 13.71 -2.74 14.38
N LEU A 79 13.38 -2.39 13.14
CA LEU A 79 14.29 -1.71 12.22
C LEU A 79 14.73 -0.34 12.76
N ARG A 80 13.80 0.47 13.26
CA ARG A 80 14.09 1.78 13.88
C ARG A 80 15.09 1.64 15.03
N ARG A 81 14.91 0.67 15.92
CA ARG A 81 15.85 0.40 17.01
C ARG A 81 17.24 0.02 16.49
N ARG A 82 17.30 -0.85 15.47
CA ARG A 82 18.57 -1.27 14.86
C ARG A 82 19.32 -0.10 14.23
N LEU A 83 18.60 0.78 13.53
CA LEU A 83 19.13 1.96 12.86
C LEU A 83 19.32 3.17 13.81
N ARG A 84 19.03 3.01 15.11
CA ARG A 84 19.08 4.08 16.12
C ARG A 84 18.23 5.31 15.75
N LEU A 85 17.11 5.07 15.08
CA LEU A 85 16.14 6.10 14.71
C LEU A 85 15.18 6.37 15.88
N PRO A 86 14.56 7.56 15.92
CA PRO A 86 13.45 7.83 16.84
C PRO A 86 12.34 6.78 16.72
N ALA A 87 11.60 6.59 17.81
CA ALA A 87 10.36 5.83 17.74
C ALA A 87 9.38 6.49 16.76
N SER A 88 8.53 5.67 16.14
CA SER A 88 7.48 6.16 15.26
C SER A 88 6.65 7.23 15.98
N ARG A 89 6.41 8.35 15.31
CA ARG A 89 5.43 9.33 15.76
C ARG A 89 4.06 8.86 15.33
N GLU A 90 3.15 8.71 16.28
CA GLU A 90 1.76 8.45 15.94
C GLU A 90 1.23 9.60 15.09
N ALA A 91 0.84 9.29 13.86
CA ALA A 91 0.30 10.29 12.96
C ALA A 91 -1.05 10.77 13.51
N ALA A 92 -1.15 12.08 13.77
CA ALA A 92 -2.39 12.69 14.20
C ALA A 92 -3.51 12.35 13.20
N ALA A 93 -4.67 11.91 13.70
CA ALA A 93 -5.82 11.67 12.85
C ALA A 93 -6.20 12.99 12.14
N PRO A 94 -6.53 12.95 10.84
CA PRO A 94 -6.97 14.15 10.14
C PRO A 94 -8.24 14.70 10.80
N ALA A 95 -8.31 16.02 10.94
CA ALA A 95 -9.46 16.71 11.58
C ALA A 95 -10.78 16.43 10.86
N THR A 96 -10.71 16.21 9.54
CA THR A 96 -11.84 15.80 8.71
C THR A 96 -11.41 14.60 7.89
N LEU A 97 -12.14 13.49 8.03
CA LEU A 97 -11.89 12.32 7.20
C LEU A 97 -12.43 12.58 5.79
N PRO A 98 -11.64 12.32 4.74
CA PRO A 98 -12.10 12.48 3.36
C PRO A 98 -13.31 11.57 3.06
N PRO A 99 -14.04 11.87 1.96
CA PRO A 99 -15.07 10.98 1.42
C PRO A 99 -14.50 9.57 1.23
N ILE A 100 -15.36 8.56 1.43
CA ILE A 100 -14.97 7.18 1.22
C ILE A 100 -15.56 6.72 -0.09
N ASP A 101 -14.69 6.64 -1.08
CA ASP A 101 -14.93 5.94 -2.33
C ASP A 101 -13.73 5.04 -2.63
N VAL A 102 -13.93 4.09 -3.55
CA VAL A 102 -12.89 3.11 -3.92
C VAL A 102 -11.68 3.81 -4.54
N GLU A 103 -11.90 4.92 -5.25
CA GLU A 103 -10.84 5.75 -5.84
C GLU A 103 -9.91 6.33 -4.77
N SER A 104 -10.47 6.83 -3.66
CA SER A 104 -9.71 7.37 -2.54
C SER A 104 -8.87 6.30 -1.82
N LEU A 105 -9.36 5.05 -1.78
CA LEU A 105 -8.59 3.91 -1.27
C LEU A 105 -7.44 3.57 -2.21
N ARG A 106 -7.71 3.57 -3.51
CA ARG A 106 -6.72 3.30 -4.55
C ARG A 106 -5.57 4.29 -4.48
N THR A 107 -5.87 5.59 -4.39
CA THR A 107 -4.87 6.65 -4.28
C THR A 107 -3.94 6.43 -3.07
N VAL A 108 -4.49 6.20 -1.88
CA VAL A 108 -3.65 5.98 -0.69
C VAL A 108 -2.80 4.71 -0.81
N ALA A 109 -3.36 3.62 -1.36
CA ALA A 109 -2.61 2.39 -1.59
C ALA A 109 -1.49 2.57 -2.64
N GLN A 110 -1.71 3.39 -3.67
CA GLN A 110 -0.67 3.76 -4.64
C GLN A 110 0.44 4.57 -3.99
N ASP A 111 0.08 5.60 -3.21
CA ASP A 111 1.03 6.43 -2.48
C ASP A 111 1.89 5.57 -1.54
N LEU A 112 1.29 4.56 -0.88
CA LEU A 112 2.01 3.63 0.00
C LEU A 112 3.05 2.80 -0.76
N VAL A 113 2.66 2.16 -1.87
CA VAL A 113 3.61 1.40 -2.72
C VAL A 113 4.72 2.29 -3.25
N HIS A 114 4.39 3.54 -3.60
CA HIS A 114 5.35 4.49 -4.08
C HIS A 114 6.35 4.95 -3.00
N ALA A 115 5.87 5.26 -1.79
CA ALA A 115 6.73 5.58 -0.66
C ALA A 115 7.72 4.45 -0.35
N HIS A 116 7.29 3.20 -0.49
CA HIS A 116 8.18 2.05 -0.41
C HIS A 116 9.25 2.03 -1.50
N ALA A 117 8.89 2.27 -2.76
CA ALA A 117 9.81 2.22 -3.90
C ALA A 117 10.83 3.38 -3.87
N GLU A 118 10.35 4.59 -3.62
CA GLU A 118 11.16 5.81 -3.62
C GLU A 118 11.97 6.00 -2.35
N GLY A 119 11.54 5.40 -1.23
CA GLY A 119 12.25 5.49 0.04
C GLY A 119 13.52 4.63 0.11
N LEU A 120 13.69 3.64 -0.78
CA LEU A 120 14.81 2.69 -0.71
C LEU A 120 16.20 3.36 -0.73
N PRO A 121 16.49 4.36 -1.59
CA PRO A 121 17.77 5.04 -1.60
C PRO A 121 18.10 5.75 -0.28
N ALA A 122 17.10 6.22 0.46
CA ALA A 122 17.28 6.95 1.72
C ALA A 122 17.58 6.03 2.93
N LEU A 123 17.42 4.71 2.79
CA LEU A 123 17.64 3.76 3.90
C LEU A 123 19.12 3.50 4.18
N GLY A 124 19.96 3.46 3.14
CA GLY A 124 21.41 3.18 3.26
C GLY A 124 21.79 1.84 3.91
N ASP A 125 20.84 0.93 4.16
CA ASP A 125 21.01 -0.34 4.87
C ASP A 125 20.32 -1.49 4.13
N ALA A 126 21.08 -2.52 3.75
CA ALA A 126 20.59 -3.60 2.89
C ALA A 126 19.44 -4.40 3.53
N ALA A 127 19.50 -4.64 4.84
CA ALA A 127 18.45 -5.38 5.53
C ALA A 127 17.19 -4.52 5.76
N ALA A 128 17.31 -3.19 5.84
CA ALA A 128 16.19 -2.26 5.80
C ALA A 128 15.48 -2.32 4.45
N VAL A 129 16.26 -2.22 3.36
CA VAL A 129 15.77 -2.31 1.98
C VAL A 129 15.01 -3.62 1.76
N ASP A 130 15.61 -4.75 2.14
CA ASP A 130 14.99 -6.08 2.02
C ASP A 130 13.69 -6.20 2.82
N THR A 131 13.61 -5.60 4.00
CA THR A 131 12.37 -5.56 4.80
C THR A 131 11.29 -4.73 4.12
N LEU A 132 11.61 -3.50 3.70
CA LEU A 132 10.62 -2.65 3.03
C LEU A 132 10.20 -3.18 1.67
N ALA A 133 11.07 -3.88 0.93
CA ALA A 133 10.72 -4.52 -0.33
C ALA A 133 9.68 -5.63 -0.12
N ARG A 134 9.78 -6.41 0.96
CA ARG A 134 8.75 -7.41 1.31
C ARG A 134 7.41 -6.78 1.65
N HIS A 135 7.41 -5.68 2.42
CA HIS A 135 6.20 -4.93 2.74
C HIS A 135 5.54 -4.39 1.47
N MET A 136 6.32 -3.78 0.57
CA MET A 136 5.85 -3.27 -0.72
C MET A 136 5.13 -4.34 -1.55
N VAL A 137 5.60 -5.58 -1.56
CA VAL A 137 4.95 -6.68 -2.29
C VAL A 137 3.58 -7.00 -1.69
N VAL A 138 3.45 -6.94 -0.37
CA VAL A 138 2.17 -7.13 0.33
C VAL A 138 1.21 -5.99 0.02
N ASP A 139 1.69 -4.74 0.07
CA ASP A 139 0.86 -3.55 -0.18
C ASP A 139 0.46 -3.44 -1.66
N ALA A 140 1.34 -3.83 -2.59
CA ALA A 140 1.02 -3.93 -4.02
C ALA A 140 -0.08 -4.96 -4.30
N ARG A 141 -0.12 -6.06 -3.54
CA ARG A 141 -1.23 -7.02 -3.60
C ARG A 141 -2.53 -6.41 -3.08
N HIS A 142 -2.50 -5.63 -1.99
CA HIS A 142 -3.69 -4.93 -1.49
C HIS A 142 -4.19 -3.91 -2.52
N LEU A 143 -3.29 -3.14 -3.13
CA LEU A 143 -3.60 -2.21 -4.22
C LEU A 143 -4.30 -2.91 -5.38
N ALA A 144 -3.77 -4.05 -5.84
CA ALA A 144 -4.39 -4.80 -6.93
C ALA A 144 -5.82 -5.26 -6.60
N ILE A 145 -6.09 -5.65 -5.35
CA ILE A 145 -7.45 -6.00 -4.90
C ILE A 145 -8.38 -4.78 -4.92
N ILE A 146 -7.90 -3.63 -4.46
CA ILE A 146 -8.66 -2.37 -4.49
C ILE A 146 -8.98 -1.96 -5.93
N GLN A 147 -8.04 -2.11 -6.86
CA GLN A 147 -8.25 -1.84 -8.28
C GLN A 147 -9.34 -2.75 -8.88
N MET A 148 -9.23 -4.06 -8.68
CA MET A 148 -10.25 -5.02 -9.15
C MET A 148 -11.64 -4.75 -8.55
N TRP A 149 -11.69 -4.27 -7.31
CA TRP A 149 -12.95 -3.85 -6.70
C TRP A 149 -13.52 -2.61 -7.40
N GLY A 150 -12.70 -1.59 -7.66
CA GLY A 150 -13.12 -0.39 -8.41
C GLY A 150 -13.72 -0.73 -9.77
N GLU A 151 -13.01 -1.57 -10.54
CA GLU A 151 -13.49 -2.08 -11.84
C GLU A 151 -14.83 -2.82 -11.74
N ALA A 152 -15.05 -3.56 -10.66
CA ALA A 152 -16.30 -4.30 -10.44
C ALA A 152 -17.48 -3.39 -10.03
N GLU A 153 -17.23 -2.28 -9.33
CA GLU A 153 -18.24 -1.27 -9.02
C GLU A 153 -18.63 -0.48 -10.28
N GLU A 154 -17.64 -0.10 -11.12
CA GLU A 154 -17.88 0.57 -12.41
C GLU A 154 -18.75 -0.25 -13.36
N GLN A 155 -18.58 -1.58 -13.38
CA GLN A 155 -19.39 -2.49 -14.21
C GLN A 155 -20.84 -2.67 -13.71
N ARG A 156 -21.16 -2.25 -12.48
CA ARG A 156 -22.49 -2.37 -11.88
C ARG A 156 -23.33 -1.10 -12.01
N GLY A 157 -22.69 0.04 -12.25
CA GLY A 157 -23.35 1.34 -12.50
C GLY A 157 -23.76 1.51 -13.96
#